data_AF-A0ABD5YYE2-F1
#
_entry.id   AF-A0ABD5YYE2-F1
#
_cell.length_a   1.000
_cell.length_b   1.000
_cell.length_c   1.000
_cell.angle_alpha   90.00
_cell.angle_beta   90.00
_cell.angle_gamma   90.00
#
_symmetry.space_group_name_H-M   'P 1'
#
loop_
_entity.id
_entity.type
_entity.pdbx_description
1 polymer ?
#
loop_
_entity_poly.entity_id
_entity_poly.type
_entity_poly.pdbx_seq_one_letter_code
_entity_poly.pdbx_strand_id
1 'polypeptide(L)' 'MGLSTATPPDQDQNQELVTKVACPRCEQLVTASIPDREVDPTVSSYVAAFGDHSIVHCPNGHKFWVYYC' A
#
# COMPACT_ATOMS: atom_id res chain seq x y z
N MET A 1 43.54 -13.09 -9.65
CA MET A 1 43.11 -11.75 -10.10
C MET A 1 42.01 -11.95 -11.14
N GLY A 2 40.71 -11.74 -10.88
CA GLY A 2 39.99 -11.35 -9.68
C GLY A 2 38.60 -12.02 -9.69
N LEU A 3 38.11 -12.42 -8.51
CA LEU A 3 36.79 -13.01 -8.33
C LEU A 3 35.78 -11.86 -8.22
N SER A 4 34.95 -11.70 -9.25
CA SER A 4 33.90 -10.68 -9.28
C SER A 4 32.68 -11.19 -8.52
N THR A 5 32.38 -10.48 -7.43
CA THR A 5 31.05 -10.04 -7.00
C THR A 5 29.97 -11.11 -6.79
N ALA A 6 29.85 -11.58 -5.54
CA ALA A 6 28.58 -12.12 -5.03
C ALA A 6 27.79 -10.96 -4.39
N THR A 7 26.91 -10.33 -5.16
CA THR A 7 25.82 -9.52 -4.61
C THR A 7 24.66 -10.49 -4.30
N PRO A 8 24.09 -10.50 -3.08
CA PRO A 8 22.89 -11.29 -2.74
C PRO A 8 21.70 -10.92 -3.63
N PRO A 9 20.66 -11.78 -3.73
CA PRO A 9 19.61 -11.67 -4.75
C PRO A 9 19.01 -10.28 -4.79
N ASP A 10 19.07 -9.69 -5.99
CA ASP A 10 18.23 -8.60 -6.48
C ASP A 10 16.81 -8.82 -5.95
N GLN A 11 16.52 -8.16 -4.84
CA GLN A 11 15.16 -8.08 -4.35
C GLN A 11 14.48 -7.19 -5.37
N ASP A 12 13.74 -7.81 -6.28
CA ASP A 12 12.60 -7.25 -6.98
C ASP A 12 11.82 -6.41 -5.94
N GLN A 13 12.16 -5.13 -5.85
CA GLN A 13 11.56 -4.19 -4.92
C GLN A 13 10.26 -3.73 -5.56
N ASN A 14 9.32 -4.65 -5.76
CA ASN A 14 7.93 -4.36 -5.46
C ASN A 14 7.85 -4.14 -3.94
N GLN A 15 8.41 -3.03 -3.48
CA GLN A 15 8.50 -2.68 -2.07
C GLN A 15 7.11 -2.23 -1.67
N GLU A 16 6.23 -3.21 -1.46
CA GLU A 16 4.89 -3.00 -0.97
C GLU A 16 5.01 -2.21 0.33
N LEU A 17 4.68 -0.93 0.24
CA LEU A 17 5.03 0.04 1.24
C LEU A 17 3.88 0.15 2.22
N VAL A 18 4.25 0.02 3.47
CA VAL A 18 3.32 -0.20 4.56
C VAL A 18 2.96 1.18 5.14
N THR A 19 1.87 1.78 4.66
CA THR A 19 1.38 3.08 5.14
C THR A 19 0.29 2.90 6.21
N LYS A 20 0.09 3.91 7.06
CA LYS A 20 -1.00 3.92 8.04
C LYS A 20 -2.13 4.81 7.53
N VAL A 21 -3.29 4.22 7.30
CA VAL A 21 -4.51 4.92 6.87
C VAL A 21 -5.59 4.78 7.93
N ALA A 22 -6.39 5.82 8.13
CA ALA A 22 -7.53 5.76 9.04
C ALA A 22 -8.74 5.15 8.33
N CYS A 23 -9.41 4.20 8.98
CA CYS A 23 -10.65 3.65 8.46
C CYS A 23 -11.75 4.73 8.47
N PRO A 24 -12.46 5.00 7.36
CA PRO A 24 -13.47 6.06 7.31
C PRO A 24 -14.74 5.73 8.10
N ARG A 25 -14.86 4.52 8.64
CA ARG A 25 -16.03 4.02 9.39
C ARG A 25 -15.83 4.04 10.89
N CYS A 26 -14.65 3.70 11.37
CA CYS A 26 -14.34 3.57 12.79
C CYS A 26 -13.11 4.37 13.22
N GLU A 27 -12.50 5.13 12.30
CA GLU A 27 -11.33 5.99 12.52
C GLU A 27 -10.09 5.26 13.06
N GLN A 28 -10.16 3.93 13.08
CA GLN A 28 -9.06 3.06 13.46
C GLN A 28 -7.92 3.21 12.44
N LEU A 29 -6.72 3.51 12.93
CA LEU A 29 -5.52 3.43 12.13
C LEU A 29 -5.25 1.97 11.76
N VAL A 30 -5.17 1.71 10.47
CA VAL A 30 -4.84 0.41 9.92
C VAL A 30 -3.72 0.54 8.93
N THR A 31 -3.03 -0.58 8.75
CA THR A 31 -1.88 -0.65 7.88
C THR A 31 -2.34 -1.07 6.49
N ALA A 32 -2.04 -0.25 5.49
CA ALA A 32 -2.35 -0.50 4.09
C ALA A 32 -1.05 -0.65 3.29
N SER A 33 -1.05 -1.65 2.42
CA SER A 33 -0.01 -1.89 1.43
C SER A 33 -0.28 -1.03 0.20
N ILE A 34 0.60 -0.06 -0.07
CA ILE A 34 0.55 0.78 -1.28
C ILE A 34 1.86 0.61 -2.07
N PRO A 35 1.79 0.61 -3.41
CA PRO A 35 2.97 0.37 -4.24
C PRO A 35 3.96 1.55 -4.26
N ASP A 36 3.53 2.76 -3.87
CA ASP A 36 4.37 3.96 -3.91
C ASP A 36 4.35 4.74 -2.59
N ARG A 37 5.51 5.24 -2.17
CA ARG A 37 5.75 5.90 -0.87
C ARG A 37 5.41 7.39 -0.88
N GLU A 38 5.29 8.01 -2.05
CA GLU A 38 5.33 9.47 -2.21
C GLU A 38 4.00 10.04 -2.70
N VAL A 39 2.95 9.24 -2.68
CA VAL A 39 1.58 9.63 -3.02
C VAL A 39 0.76 9.80 -1.75
N ASP A 40 -0.04 10.86 -1.66
CA ASP A 40 -0.98 11.06 -0.56
C ASP A 40 -2.20 10.13 -0.79
N PRO A 41 -2.32 9.03 -0.02
CA PRO A 41 -3.31 8.01 -0.31
C PRO A 41 -4.70 8.54 0.00
N THR A 42 -5.57 8.60 -1.00
CA THR A 42 -6.95 9.04 -0.80
C THR A 42 -7.80 7.86 -0.36
N VAL A 43 -8.22 7.90 0.91
CA VAL A 43 -9.11 6.88 1.48
C VAL A 43 -10.55 7.16 1.08
N SER A 44 -11.21 6.17 0.46
CA SER A 44 -12.62 6.24 0.12
C SER A 44 -13.36 4.96 0.53
N SER A 45 -14.61 5.14 0.97
CA SER A 45 -15.52 4.04 1.27
C SER A 45 -16.26 3.52 0.03
N TYR A 46 -16.05 4.15 -1.13
CA TYR A 46 -16.66 3.78 -2.41
C TYR A 46 -15.59 3.47 -3.45
N VAL A 47 -15.89 2.49 -4.31
CA VAL A 47 -15.03 2.19 -5.45
C VAL A 47 -15.20 3.28 -6.52
N ALA A 48 -14.12 3.96 -6.87
CA ALA A 48 -14.05 4.86 -8.02
C ALA A 48 -14.06 4.06 -9.33
N ALA A 49 -14.60 4.66 -10.38
CA ALA A 49 -14.68 4.03 -11.70
C ALA A 49 -13.30 3.90 -12.39
N PHE A 50 -12.32 4.72 -11.99
CA PHE A 50 -10.99 4.80 -12.56
C PHE A 50 -9.97 5.15 -11.47
N GLY A 51 -8.69 4.82 -11.71
CA GLY A 51 -7.58 5.06 -10.79
C GLY A 51 -7.12 3.78 -10.09
N ASP A 52 -5.81 3.70 -9.90
CA ASP A 52 -5.19 2.60 -9.17
C ASP A 52 -5.56 2.68 -7.69
N HIS A 53 -5.85 1.51 -7.12
CA HIS A 53 -6.31 1.42 -5.75
C HIS A 53 -5.97 0.09 -5.12
N SER A 54 -5.69 0.17 -3.82
CA SER A 54 -5.57 -0.98 -2.94
C SER A 54 -6.87 -1.16 -2.17
N ILE A 55 -7.33 -2.40 -2.09
CA ILE A 55 -8.46 -2.77 -1.23
C ILE A 55 -7.90 -3.09 0.16
N VAL A 56 -8.42 -2.40 1.17
CA VAL A 56 -7.97 -2.57 2.57
C VAL A 56 -9.14 -3.03 3.42
N HIS A 57 -8.86 -4.01 4.29
CA HIS A 57 -9.78 -4.48 5.30
C HIS A 57 -9.31 -4.05 6.68
N CYS A 58 -10.16 -3.32 7.38
CA CYS A 58 -9.90 -2.95 8.76
C CYS A 58 -10.15 -4.15 9.69
N PRO A 59 -9.55 -4.22 10.89
CA PRO A 59 -9.71 -5.33 11.82
C PRO A 59 -11.14 -5.48 12.37
N ASN A 60 -11.98 -4.45 12.22
CA ASN A 60 -13.42 -4.52 12.51
C ASN A 60 -14.23 -5.10 11.33
N GLY A 61 -13.60 -5.50 10.23
CA GLY A 61 -14.26 -6.06 9.05
C GLY A 61 -14.77 -5.02 8.05
N HIS A 62 -14.40 -3.74 8.18
CA HIS A 62 -14.78 -2.72 7.19
C HIS A 62 -13.86 -2.79 5.97
N LYS A 63 -14.47 -2.92 4.79
CA LYS A 63 -13.78 -2.80 3.50
C LYS A 63 -13.80 -1.35 3.03
N PHE A 64 -12.64 -0.85 2.60
CA PHE A 64 -12.50 0.45 1.98
C PHE A 64 -11.38 0.42 0.93
N TRP A 65 -11.33 1.47 0.11
CA TRP A 65 -10.40 1.59 -1.01
C TRP A 65 -9.44 2.73 -0.75
N VAL A 66 -8.17 2.47 -1.03
CA VAL A 66 -7.09 3.46 -0.91
C VAL A 66 -6.60 3.75 -2.31
N TYR A 67 -6.93 4.94 -2.80
CA TYR A 67 -6.55 5.42 -4.13
C TYR A 67 -5.17 6.07 -4.07
N TYR A 68 -4.40 5.83 -5.13
CA TYR A 68 -3.11 6.48 -5.36
C TYR A 68 -3.03 6.92 -6.83
N CYS A 69 -2.29 8.01 -7.09
CA CYS A 69 -2.13 8.61 -8.41
C CYS A 69 -0.66 8.62 -8.82
#